data_AF-A0A4S8Q7C3-F1
#
_entry.id   AF-A0A4S8Q7C3-F1
#
_cell.length_a   1.000
_cell.length_b   1.000
_cell.length_c   1.000
_cell.angle_alpha   90.00
_cell.angle_beta   90.00
_cell.angle_gamma   90.00
#
_symmetry.space_group_name_H-M   'P 1'
#
loop_
_entity.id
_entity.type
_entity.pdbx_description
1 polymer ?
#
loop_
_entity_poly.entity_id
_entity_poly.type
_entity_poly.pdbx_seq_one_letter_code
_entity_poly.pdbx_strand_id
1 'polypeptide(L)'
;MDYLGMNPNAASKGGVETMTLAESYESLADRLKAIVESCKAVAGEPEVKNGYDTFGETWMTDVNQTAAHGKSVGGTTTITVSDGTGTDITNAADQSVTAPPVTPPGIG
;
A
#
# COMPACT_ATOMS: atom_id res chain seq x y z
N MET A 1 -20.85 14.53 7.24
CA MET A 1 -19.62 14.40 6.43
C MET A 1 -19.95 13.39 5.37
N ASP A 2 -20.41 13.84 4.21
CA ASP A 2 -20.62 12.96 3.07
C ASP A 2 -19.26 12.38 2.68
N TYR A 3 -19.12 11.07 2.79
CA TYR A 3 -18.02 10.31 2.21
C TYR A 3 -18.25 10.32 0.68
N LEU A 4 -17.98 11.47 0.06
CA LEU A 4 -17.98 11.65 -1.39
C LEU A 4 -16.83 10.80 -1.96
N GLY A 5 -17.16 9.56 -2.31
CA GLY A 5 -16.55 8.78 -3.37
C GLY A 5 -15.05 8.52 -3.24
N MET A 6 -14.66 7.56 -2.42
CA MET A 6 -13.42 6.84 -2.70
C MET A 6 -13.64 6.08 -4.00
N ASN A 7 -13.03 6.50 -5.12
CA ASN A 7 -13.03 5.69 -6.34
C ASN A 7 -12.23 4.41 -6.04
N PRO A 8 -12.89 3.23 -5.94
CA PRO A 8 -12.25 2.01 -5.49
C PRO A 8 -11.08 1.60 -6.40
N ASN A 9 -11.22 1.85 -7.70
CA ASN A 9 -10.17 1.55 -8.67
C ASN A 9 -8.94 2.45 -8.48
N ALA A 10 -9.14 3.73 -8.17
CA ALA A 10 -8.04 4.68 -7.93
C ALA A 10 -7.32 4.41 -6.61
N ALA A 11 -8.07 4.08 -5.55
CA ALA A 11 -7.50 3.75 -4.24
C ALA A 11 -6.79 2.39 -4.25
N SER A 12 -7.34 1.38 -4.94
CA SER A 12 -6.66 0.09 -5.16
C SER A 12 -5.36 0.29 -5.95
N LYS A 13 -5.39 1.09 -7.02
CA LYS A 13 -4.20 1.45 -7.79
C LYS A 13 -3.14 2.15 -6.93
N GLY A 14 -3.52 3.13 -6.11
CA GLY A 14 -2.60 3.79 -5.18
C GLY A 14 -2.00 2.85 -4.13
N GLY A 15 -2.77 1.88 -3.64
CA GLY A 15 -2.29 0.82 -2.75
C GLY A 15 -1.23 -0.06 -3.42
N VAL A 16 -1.49 -0.51 -4.66
CA VAL A 16 -0.55 -1.31 -5.47
C VAL A 16 0.73 -0.53 -5.79
N GLU A 17 0.61 0.74 -6.16
CA GLU A 17 1.76 1.62 -6.40
C GLU A 17 2.61 1.78 -5.13
N THR A 18 1.98 1.92 -3.96
CA THR A 18 2.67 2.02 -2.66
C THR A 18 3.39 0.72 -2.32
N MET A 19 2.78 -0.45 -2.57
CA MET A 19 3.44 -1.74 -2.38
C MET A 19 4.63 -1.93 -3.32
N THR A 20 4.48 -1.53 -4.59
CA THR A 20 5.55 -1.59 -5.59
C THR A 20 6.73 -0.70 -5.19
N LEU A 21 6.43 0.50 -4.69
CA LEU A 21 7.45 1.40 -4.17
C LEU A 21 8.14 0.79 -2.94
N ALA A 22 7.40 0.15 -2.04
CA ALA A 22 7.97 -0.54 -0.89
C ALA A 22 8.92 -1.69 -1.27
N GLU A 23 8.56 -2.50 -2.27
CA GLU A 23 9.44 -3.55 -2.83
C GLU A 23 10.72 -2.96 -3.43
N SER A 24 10.62 -1.79 -4.07
CA SER A 24 11.81 -1.09 -4.60
C SER A 24 12.78 -0.65 -3.49
N TYR A 25 12.26 -0.28 -2.31
CA TYR A 25 13.08 0.03 -1.14
C TYR A 25 13.79 -1.21 -0.58
N GLU A 26 13.13 -2.38 -0.56
CA GLU A 26 13.81 -3.64 -0.16
C GLU A 26 14.94 -4.00 -1.12
N SER A 27 14.69 -3.89 -2.43
CA SER A 27 15.72 -4.11 -3.45
C SER A 27 16.89 -3.12 -3.30
N LEU A 28 16.60 -1.86 -2.97
CA LEU A 28 17.61 -0.86 -2.68
C LEU A 28 18.44 -1.21 -1.44
N ALA A 29 17.78 -1.67 -0.37
CA ALA A 29 18.44 -2.11 0.86
C ALA A 29 19.42 -3.26 0.57
N ASP A 30 18.99 -4.30 -0.14
CA ASP A 30 19.84 -5.44 -0.50
C ASP A 30 21.06 -5.02 -1.31
N ARG A 31 20.87 -4.14 -2.31
CA ARG A 31 21.97 -3.62 -3.13
C ARG A 31 22.96 -2.80 -2.31
N LEU A 32 22.47 -1.97 -1.40
CA LEU A 32 23.34 -1.14 -0.57
C LEU A 32 24.09 -1.94 0.48
N LYS A 33 23.46 -2.96 1.05
CA LYS A 33 24.15 -3.96 1.87
C LYS A 33 25.32 -4.59 1.11
N ALA A 34 25.08 -5.05 -0.12
CA ALA A 34 26.14 -5.65 -0.94
C ALA A 34 27.29 -4.67 -1.23
N ILE A 35 26.98 -3.39 -1.46
CA ILE A 35 27.98 -2.34 -1.66
C ILE A 35 28.78 -2.09 -0.38
N VAL A 36 28.12 -1.96 0.77
CA VAL A 36 28.77 -1.74 2.07
C VAL A 36 29.72 -2.90 2.41
N GLU A 37 29.29 -4.14 2.23
CA GLU A 37 30.15 -5.31 2.44
C GLU A 37 31.36 -5.32 1.49
N SER A 38 31.16 -4.94 0.23
CA SER A 38 32.25 -4.82 -0.75
C SER A 38 33.26 -3.74 -0.36
N CYS A 39 32.79 -2.59 0.12
CA CYS A 39 33.64 -1.51 0.61
C CYS A 39 34.39 -1.88 1.90
N LYS A 40 33.71 -2.57 2.83
CA LYS A 40 34.32 -3.07 4.07
C LYS A 40 35.42 -4.10 3.80
N ALA A 41 35.23 -4.96 2.80
CA ALA A 41 36.21 -5.98 2.43
C ALA A 41 37.54 -5.39 1.95
N VAL A 42 37.51 -4.21 1.30
CA VAL A 42 38.70 -3.51 0.80
C VAL A 42 39.24 -2.45 1.76
N ALA A 43 38.54 -2.16 2.85
CA ALA A 43 39.01 -1.23 3.86
C ALA A 43 40.27 -1.79 4.56
N GLY A 44 41.36 -1.02 4.54
CA GLY A 44 42.61 -1.38 5.22
C GLY A 44 42.58 -1.11 6.71
N GLU A 45 41.91 -0.02 7.11
CA GLU A 45 41.91 0.48 8.48
C GLU A 45 40.68 -0.02 9.29
N PRO A 46 40.86 -0.44 10.55
CA PRO A 46 39.76 -0.88 11.43
C PRO A 46 38.69 0.19 11.66
N GLU A 47 39.06 1.47 11.78
CA GLU A 47 38.11 2.56 11.99
C GLU A 47 37.18 2.74 10.78
N VAL A 48 37.72 2.56 9.57
CA VAL A 48 36.96 2.63 8.33
C VAL A 48 35.96 1.47 8.24
N LYS A 49 36.38 0.25 8.63
CA LYS A 49 35.48 -0.91 8.70
C LYS A 49 34.33 -0.68 9.68
N ASN A 50 34.63 -0.14 10.86
CA ASN A 50 33.63 0.16 11.87
C ASN A 50 32.64 1.27 11.41
N GLY A 51 33.14 2.24 10.63
CA GLY A 51 32.30 3.23 9.95
C GLY A 51 31.32 2.59 8.96
N TYR A 52 31.77 1.61 8.17
CA TYR A 52 30.89 0.85 7.28
C TYR A 52 29.85 0.01 8.03
N ASP A 53 30.22 -0.59 9.16
CA ASP A 53 29.28 -1.33 10.01
C ASP A 53 28.19 -0.42 10.57
N THR A 54 28.58 0.72 11.15
CA THR A 54 27.64 1.71 11.69
C THR A 54 26.71 2.28 10.61
N PHE A 55 27.28 2.61 9.44
CA PHE A 55 26.51 3.10 8.30
C PHE A 55 25.54 2.04 7.79
N GLY A 56 26.00 0.79 7.65
CA GLY A 56 25.19 -0.34 7.23
C GLY A 56 24.03 -0.59 8.18
N GLU A 57 24.26 -0.66 9.49
CA GLU A 57 23.21 -0.92 10.48
C GLU A 57 22.14 0.17 10.51
N THR A 58 22.55 1.45 10.56
CA THR A 58 21.62 2.58 10.65
C THR A 58 20.78 2.69 9.39
N TRP A 59 21.44 2.69 8.22
CA TRP A 59 20.78 2.99 6.96
C TRP A 59 19.91 1.82 6.48
N MET A 60 20.34 0.57 6.72
CA MET A 60 19.51 -0.61 6.44
C MET A 60 18.27 -0.65 7.32
N THR A 61 18.36 -0.20 8.57
CA THR A 61 17.21 -0.11 9.47
C THR A 61 16.16 0.86 8.92
N ASP A 62 16.57 2.07 8.53
CA ASP A 62 15.64 3.10 8.04
C ASP A 62 14.95 2.70 6.73
N VAL A 63 15.69 2.11 5.78
CA VAL A 63 15.13 1.67 4.50
C VAL A 63 14.19 0.49 4.69
N ASN A 64 14.54 -0.48 5.53
CA ASN A 64 13.65 -1.62 5.82
C ASN A 64 12.38 -1.18 6.55
N GLN A 65 12.48 -0.22 7.47
CA GLN A 65 11.30 0.35 8.14
C GLN A 65 10.40 1.10 7.14
N THR A 66 10.98 1.86 6.23
CA THR A 66 10.24 2.56 5.18
C THR A 66 9.51 1.58 4.25
N ALA A 67 10.19 0.50 3.84
CA ALA A 67 9.58 -0.57 3.05
C ALA A 67 8.43 -1.26 3.81
N ALA A 68 8.65 -1.65 5.06
CA ALA A 68 7.63 -2.29 5.89
C ALA A 68 6.40 -1.38 6.07
N HIS A 69 6.60 -0.08 6.29
CA HIS A 69 5.52 0.89 6.40
C HIS A 69 4.75 1.05 5.09
N GLY A 70 5.46 1.13 3.95
CA GLY A 70 4.84 1.18 2.63
C GLY A 70 3.97 -0.05 2.33
N LYS A 71 4.45 -1.26 2.66
CA LYS A 71 3.65 -2.49 2.55
C LYS A 71 2.40 -2.47 3.43
N SER A 72 2.54 -2.00 4.67
CA SER A 72 1.41 -1.87 5.60
C SER A 72 0.35 -0.89 5.09
N VAL A 73 0.75 0.30 4.64
CA VAL A 73 -0.16 1.32 4.09
C VAL A 73 -0.82 0.83 2.81
N GLY A 74 -0.04 0.27 1.88
CA GLY A 74 -0.56 -0.27 0.62
C GLY A 74 -1.56 -1.40 0.84
N GLY A 75 -1.21 -2.38 1.69
CA GLY A 75 -2.09 -3.49 2.05
C GLY A 75 -3.38 -3.03 2.74
N THR A 76 -3.29 -2.11 3.70
CA THR A 76 -4.45 -1.54 4.39
C THR A 76 -5.37 -0.80 3.42
N THR A 77 -4.78 -0.05 2.48
CA THR A 77 -5.53 0.67 1.44
C THR A 77 -6.29 -0.31 0.53
N THR A 78 -5.64 -1.39 0.09
CA THR A 78 -6.29 -2.43 -0.73
C THR A 78 -7.41 -3.14 0.02
N ILE A 79 -7.24 -3.45 1.32
CA ILE A 79 -8.28 -4.08 2.15
C ILE A 79 -9.48 -3.14 2.32
N THR A 80 -9.23 -1.88 2.69
CA THR A 80 -10.29 -0.87 2.89
C THR A 80 -11.13 -0.67 1.63
N VAL A 81 -10.49 -0.70 0.46
CA VAL A 81 -11.17 -0.62 -0.84
C VAL A 81 -12.04 -1.86 -1.10
N SER A 82 -11.55 -3.05 -0.78
CA SER A 82 -12.32 -4.30 -0.92
C SER A 82 -13.59 -4.27 -0.05
N ASP A 83 -13.46 -3.85 1.20
CA ASP A 83 -14.57 -3.75 2.16
C ASP A 83 -15.59 -2.69 1.73
N GLY A 84 -15.12 -1.53 1.26
CA GLY A 84 -15.97 -0.47 0.70
C GLY A 84 -16.73 -0.92 -0.54
N THR A 85 -16.06 -1.60 -1.48
CA THR A 85 -16.70 -2.11 -2.70
C THR A 85 -17.74 -3.19 -2.38
N GLY A 86 -17.47 -4.07 -1.41
CA GLY A 86 -18.43 -5.08 -0.96
C GLY A 86 -19.68 -4.45 -0.32
N THR A 87 -19.49 -3.37 0.44
CA THR A 87 -20.59 -2.59 1.03
C THR A 87 -21.42 -1.90 -0.04
N ASP A 88 -20.79 -1.28 -1.04
CA ASP A 88 -21.47 -0.63 -2.16
C ASP A 88 -22.27 -1.62 -3.02
N ILE A 89 -21.72 -2.82 -3.28
CA ILE A 89 -22.43 -3.90 -4.00
C ILE A 89 -23.65 -4.36 -3.20
N THR A 90 -23.51 -4.53 -1.89
CA THR A 90 -24.61 -4.95 -1.00
C THR A 90 -25.72 -3.88 -0.98
N ASN A 91 -25.34 -2.61 -0.81
CA ASN A 91 -26.27 -1.49 -0.86
C ASN A 91 -26.96 -1.35 -2.23
N ALA A 92 -26.25 -1.59 -3.33
CA ALA A 92 -26.82 -1.56 -4.68
C ALA A 92 -27.82 -2.71 -4.92
N ALA A 93 -27.56 -3.90 -4.36
CA ALA A 93 -28.48 -5.04 -4.45
C ALA A 93 -29.77 -4.81 -3.64
N ASP A 94 -29.65 -4.18 -2.46
CA ASP A 94 -30.79 -3.80 -1.60
C ASP A 94 -31.63 -2.65 -2.16
N GLN A 95 -31.12 -1.90 -3.15
CA GLN A 95 -31.87 -0.88 -3.88
C GLN A 95 -32.72 -1.43 -5.04
N SER A 96 -32.91 -2.75 -5.14
CA SER A 96 -33.89 -3.35 -6.05
C SER A 96 -35.34 -3.06 -5.58
N VAL A 97 -35.77 -1.82 -5.73
CA VAL A 97 -37.13 -1.39 -5.41
C VAL A 97 -38.08 -2.06 -6.40
N THR A 98 -38.92 -2.97 -5.91
CA THR A 98 -40.04 -3.50 -6.69
C THR A 98 -41.02 -2.36 -6.93
N ALA A 99 -41.25 -2.01 -8.19
CA ALA A 99 -42.20 -0.95 -8.53
C ALA A 99 -43.57 -1.25 -7.91
N PRO A 100 -44.26 -0.26 -7.29
CA PRO A 100 -45.61 -0.46 -6.81
C PRO A 100 -46.50 -0.92 -7.98
N PRO A 101 -47.42 -1.88 -7.78
CA PRO A 101 -48.35 -2.28 -8.83
C PRO A 101 -49.13 -1.05 -9.30
N VAL A 102 -49.09 -0.77 -10.61
CA VAL A 102 -49.83 0.34 -11.20
C VAL A 102 -51.32 -0.03 -11.25
N THR A 103 -52.17 0.71 -10.53
CA THR A 103 -53.62 0.58 -10.70
C THR A 103 -54.04 1.46 -11.89
N PRO A 104 -54.68 0.91 -12.94
CA PRO A 104 -55.17 1.72 -14.06
C PRO A 104 -56.16 2.78 -13.56
N PRO A 105 -56.18 4.01 -14.13
CA PRO A 105 -57.16 5.02 -13.75
C PRO A 105 -58.58 4.51 -14.08
N GLY A 106 -59.44 4.44 -13.07
CA GLY A 106 -60.85 4.15 -13.26
C GLY A 106 -61.53 5.32 -13.96
N ILE A 107 -62.13 5.07 -15.12
CA ILE A 107 -62.96 6.04 -15.82
C ILE A 107 -64.34 5.99 -15.14
N GLY A 108 -64.66 7.00 -14.34
CA GLY A 108 -65.94 7.19 -13.67
C GLY A 108 -66.43 8.62 -13.84
#